data_AF-A0A4U7D209-F1
#
_entry.id   AF-A0A4U7D209-F1
#
_cell.length_a   1.000
_cell.length_b   1.000
_cell.length_c   1.000
_cell.angle_alpha   90.00
_cell.angle_beta   90.00
_cell.angle_gamma   90.00
#
_symmetry.space_group_name_H-M   'P 1'
#
loop_
_entity.id
_entity.type
_entity.pdbx_description
1 polymer ?
#
loop_
_entity_poly.entity_id
_entity_poly.type
_entity_poly.pdbx_seq_one_letter_code
_entity_poly.pdbx_strand_id
1 'polypeptide(L)'
;GHLAPVGDAWNADDFAVDPSRVTVDGDVYAAPFKMDLKPGFWYRKSFFDEHGLSEPESWDEFMTLLDDIAAIDGVDAPIASGNGTGWPLSDITEGF
;
A
#
# COMPACT_ATOMS: atom_id res chain seq x y z
N GLY A 1 -24.99 1.73 -18.69
CA GLY A 1 -23.90 1.47 -17.74
C GLY A 1 -24.43 1.50 -16.32
N HIS A 2 -23.60 1.16 -15.34
CA HIS A 2 -23.96 1.18 -13.91
C HIS A 2 -23.66 2.53 -13.22
N LEU A 3 -23.10 3.50 -13.95
CA LEU A 3 -22.67 4.80 -13.44
C LEU A 3 -23.24 5.93 -14.31
N ALA A 4 -23.45 7.09 -13.70
CA ALA A 4 -23.75 8.35 -14.37
C ALA A 4 -22.55 9.30 -14.22
N PRO A 5 -22.29 10.19 -15.19
CA PRO A 5 -21.23 11.20 -15.06
C PRO A 5 -21.47 12.10 -13.85
N VAL A 6 -20.39 12.52 -13.20
CA VAL A 6 -20.44 13.42 -12.03
C VAL A 6 -20.92 14.81 -12.42
N GLY A 7 -20.62 15.24 -13.66
CA GLY A 7 -20.98 16.57 -14.16
C GLY A 7 -20.41 17.69 -13.28
N ASP A 8 -21.20 18.76 -13.10
CA ASP A 8 -20.78 19.97 -12.39
C ASP A 8 -20.73 19.82 -10.85
N ALA A 9 -21.05 18.64 -10.32
CA ALA A 9 -21.03 18.38 -8.88
C ALA A 9 -19.59 18.29 -8.31
N TRP A 10 -18.58 18.29 -9.18
CA TRP A 10 -17.17 18.15 -8.82
C TRP A 10 -16.29 18.96 -9.77
N ASN A 11 -15.22 19.55 -9.24
CA ASN A 11 -14.22 20.27 -10.01
C ASN A 11 -12.83 19.70 -9.68
N ALA A 12 -12.06 19.33 -10.71
CA ALA A 12 -10.71 18.81 -10.55
C ALA A 12 -9.77 19.79 -9.85
N ASP A 13 -9.97 21.10 -10.02
CA ASP A 13 -9.12 22.12 -9.41
C ASP A 13 -9.26 22.18 -7.88
N ASP A 14 -10.36 21.65 -7.32
CA ASP A 14 -10.60 21.61 -5.88
C ASP A 14 -9.90 20.42 -5.19
N PHE A 15 -9.32 19.48 -5.96
CA PHE A 15 -8.75 18.23 -5.44
C PHE A 15 -7.33 18.00 -5.95
N ALA A 16 -6.45 17.53 -5.06
CA ALA A 16 -5.07 17.24 -5.41
C ALA A 16 -4.88 16.01 -6.31
N VAL A 17 -5.94 15.23 -6.55
CA VAL A 17 -5.86 13.93 -7.23
C VAL A 17 -6.31 14.09 -8.68
N ASP A 18 -5.49 13.60 -9.61
CA ASP A 18 -5.80 13.59 -11.04
C ASP A 18 -7.05 12.72 -11.33
N PRO A 19 -8.09 13.27 -12.00
CA PRO A 19 -9.28 12.51 -12.37
C PRO A 19 -9.04 11.42 -13.42
N SER A 20 -7.88 11.34 -14.07
CA SER A 20 -7.61 10.37 -15.15
C SER A 20 -7.93 8.92 -14.77
N ARG A 21 -7.81 8.56 -13.48
CA ARG A 21 -8.15 7.22 -12.96
C ARG A 21 -9.65 6.92 -12.91
N VAL A 22 -10.49 7.93 -13.01
CA VAL A 22 -11.96 7.86 -12.92
C VAL A 22 -12.66 8.45 -14.16
N THR A 23 -11.88 8.74 -15.21
CA THR A 23 -12.36 9.24 -16.50
C THR A 23 -12.44 8.12 -17.52
N VAL A 24 -13.57 8.02 -18.21
CA VAL A 24 -13.78 7.08 -19.33
C VAL A 24 -14.40 7.87 -20.48
N ASP A 25 -13.81 7.77 -21.67
CA ASP A 25 -14.28 8.46 -22.89
C ASP A 25 -14.49 9.97 -22.73
N GLY A 26 -13.73 10.61 -21.83
CA GLY A 26 -13.79 12.05 -21.56
C GLY A 26 -14.76 12.46 -20.44
N ASP A 27 -15.58 11.54 -19.95
CA ASP A 27 -16.50 11.78 -18.83
C ASP A 27 -15.91 11.29 -17.51
N VAL A 28 -16.03 12.10 -16.46
CA VAL A 28 -15.63 11.75 -15.08
C VAL A 28 -16.80 11.04 -14.38
N TYR A 29 -16.54 9.85 -13.83
CA TYR A 29 -17.56 9.00 -13.20
C TYR A 29 -17.44 8.87 -11.67
N ALA A 30 -16.39 9.43 -11.08
CA ALA A 30 -16.21 9.46 -9.63
C ALA A 30 -15.44 10.73 -9.20
N ALA A 31 -15.68 11.19 -7.98
CA ALA A 31 -14.91 12.26 -7.34
C ALA A 31 -13.84 11.62 -6.43
N PRO A 32 -12.54 11.74 -6.74
CA PRO A 32 -11.49 11.30 -5.84
C PRO A 32 -11.56 12.08 -4.52
N PHE A 33 -11.62 11.39 -3.39
CA PHE A 33 -11.79 12.04 -2.08
C PHE A 33 -10.64 11.77 -1.09
N LYS A 34 -9.86 10.71 -1.34
CA LYS A 34 -8.76 10.26 -0.47
C LYS A 34 -7.75 9.48 -1.30
N MET A 35 -6.47 9.64 -0.99
CA MET A 35 -5.42 8.71 -1.38
C MET A 35 -4.82 8.05 -0.14
N ASP A 36 -4.51 6.76 -0.26
CA ASP A 36 -3.77 6.01 0.73
C ASP A 36 -2.41 5.64 0.16
N LEU A 37 -1.36 5.77 0.98
CA LEU A 37 -0.03 5.29 0.63
C LEU A 37 -0.02 3.77 0.79
N LYS A 38 -0.41 3.07 -0.28
CA LYS A 38 -0.36 1.62 -0.44
C LYS A 38 -0.01 1.31 -1.89
N PRO A 39 0.61 0.16 -2.18
CA PRO A 39 1.07 -0.87 -1.24
C PRO A 39 2.40 -0.49 -0.55
N GLY A 40 2.71 -1.14 0.58
CA GLY A 40 3.95 -0.90 1.32
C GLY A 40 3.93 -1.46 2.74
N PHE A 41 5.11 -1.54 3.35
CA PHE A 41 5.31 -2.11 4.68
C PHE A 41 5.63 -1.04 5.71
N TRP A 42 5.04 -1.21 6.89
CA TRP A 42 5.40 -0.43 8.06
C TRP A 42 6.35 -1.24 8.94
N TYR A 43 7.46 -0.63 9.36
CA TYR A 43 8.44 -1.28 10.21
C TYR A 43 8.92 -0.34 11.33
N ARG A 44 9.54 -0.91 12.36
CA ARG A 44 10.11 -0.15 13.48
C ARG A 44 11.58 0.15 13.18
N LYS A 45 11.89 1.41 12.86
CA LYS A 45 13.27 1.84 12.54
C LYS A 45 14.30 1.47 13.62
N SER A 46 13.98 1.67 14.90
CA SER A 46 14.90 1.33 15.99
C SER A 46 15.22 -0.16 16.06
N PHE A 47 14.30 -1.04 15.64
CA PHE A 47 14.54 -2.47 15.57
C PHE A 47 15.48 -2.80 14.40
N PHE A 48 15.28 -2.16 13.24
CA PHE A 48 16.19 -2.32 12.11
C PHE A 48 17.61 -1.84 12.47
N ASP A 49 17.73 -0.67 13.11
CA ASP A 49 19.01 -0.12 13.56
C ASP A 49 19.71 -1.04 14.58
N GLU A 50 18.97 -1.59 15.55
CA GLU A 50 19.48 -2.50 16.59
C GLU A 50 20.00 -3.81 16.02
N HIS A 51 19.35 -4.34 14.97
CA HIS A 51 19.68 -5.62 14.36
C HIS A 51 20.48 -5.51 13.05
N GLY A 52 20.85 -4.30 12.63
CA GLY A 52 21.63 -4.06 11.41
C GLY A 52 20.89 -4.41 10.11
N LEU A 53 19.56 -4.27 10.10
CA LEU A 53 18.71 -4.57 8.95
C LEU A 53 18.55 -3.35 8.03
N SER A 54 18.30 -3.58 6.74
CA SER A 54 18.06 -2.54 5.74
C SER A 54 16.74 -2.75 5.00
N GLU A 55 16.19 -1.67 4.44
CA GLU A 55 15.03 -1.75 3.55
C GLU A 55 15.38 -2.57 2.30
N PRO A 56 14.56 -3.55 1.89
CA PRO A 56 14.83 -4.35 0.71
C PRO A 56 14.36 -3.64 -0.57
N GLU A 57 15.13 -3.75 -1.65
CA GLU A 57 14.82 -3.14 -2.95
C GLU A 57 14.23 -4.15 -3.96
N SER A 58 14.23 -5.44 -3.60
CA SER A 58 13.72 -6.52 -4.45
C SER A 58 12.97 -7.58 -3.65
N TRP A 59 12.19 -8.41 -4.35
CA TRP A 59 11.48 -9.54 -3.75
C TRP A 59 12.45 -10.52 -3.05
N ASP A 60 13.59 -10.82 -3.67
CA ASP A 60 14.57 -11.75 -3.11
C ASP A 60 15.23 -11.17 -1.84
N GLU A 61 15.53 -9.87 -1.83
CA GLU A 61 16.02 -9.17 -0.64
C GLU A 61 14.96 -9.11 0.46
N PHE A 62 13.69 -8.94 0.10
CA PHE A 62 12.59 -8.97 1.05
C PHE A 62 12.46 -10.35 1.70
N MET A 63 12.50 -11.42 0.92
CA MET A 63 12.48 -12.78 1.47
C MET A 63 13.67 -13.05 2.39
N THR A 64 14.88 -12.60 2.01
CA THR A 64 16.07 -12.69 2.85
C THR A 64 15.90 -11.92 4.16
N LEU A 65 15.38 -10.70 4.10
CA LEU A 65 15.07 -9.90 5.28
C LEU A 65 14.08 -10.59 6.22
N LEU A 66 13.06 -11.26 5.69
CA LEU A 66 12.10 -12.00 6.52
C LEU A 66 12.75 -13.19 7.23
N ASP A 67 13.64 -13.92 6.55
CA ASP A 67 14.40 -15.02 7.12
C ASP A 67 15.34 -14.53 8.24
N ASP A 68 16.03 -13.40 8.02
CA ASP A 68 16.90 -12.77 9.02
C ASP A 68 16.10 -12.33 10.26
N ILE A 69 14.92 -11.70 10.06
CA ILE A 69 14.05 -11.28 11.16
C ILE A 69 13.52 -12.49 11.94
N ALA A 70 13.17 -13.58 11.24
CA ALA A 70 12.66 -14.80 11.88
C ALA A 70 13.72 -15.52 12.74
N ALA A 71 15.00 -15.27 12.51
CA ALA A 71 16.10 -15.82 13.30
C ALA A 71 16.40 -15.02 14.59
N ILE A 72 15.78 -13.85 14.79
CA ILE A 72 15.99 -13.01 15.97
C ILE A 72 15.19 -13.55 17.17
N ASP A 73 15.89 -13.80 18.27
CA ASP A 73 15.29 -14.27 19.53
C ASP A 73 14.15 -13.34 20.00
N GLY A 74 12.97 -13.92 20.23
CA GLY A 74 11.78 -13.21 20.69
C GLY A 74 10.88 -12.67 19.56
N VAL A 75 11.22 -12.90 18.30
CA VAL A 75 10.32 -12.66 17.16
C VAL A 75 9.47 -13.89 16.90
N ASP A 76 8.14 -13.76 17.04
CA ASP A 76 7.20 -14.85 16.74
C ASP A 76 6.95 -15.00 15.22
N ALA A 77 6.88 -13.87 14.50
CA ALA A 77 6.70 -13.84 13.04
C ALA A 77 7.24 -12.53 12.45
N PRO A 78 7.91 -12.55 11.27
CA PRO A 78 8.48 -11.36 10.66
C PRO A 78 7.42 -10.45 9.99
N ILE A 79 6.21 -10.98 9.73
CA ILE A 79 5.06 -10.22 9.22
C ILE A 79 3.89 -10.38 10.19
N ALA A 80 3.34 -9.23 10.60
CA ALA A 80 2.07 -9.17 11.31
C ALA A 80 0.94 -8.81 10.35
N SER A 81 -0.16 -9.57 10.38
CA SER A 81 -1.38 -9.25 9.63
C SER A 81 -2.54 -8.96 10.59
N GLY A 82 -3.23 -7.85 10.36
CA GLY A 82 -4.40 -7.47 11.16
C GLY A 82 -5.70 -8.13 10.69
N ASN A 83 -6.72 -8.05 11.56
CA ASN A 83 -8.14 -8.21 11.22
C ASN A 83 -8.63 -9.61 10.75
N GLY A 84 -7.77 -10.62 10.65
CA GLY A 84 -8.16 -12.01 10.33
C GLY A 84 -8.82 -12.24 8.96
N THR A 85 -8.99 -11.20 8.14
CA THR A 85 -9.76 -11.21 6.90
C THR A 85 -8.92 -11.39 5.64
N GLY A 86 -7.62 -11.72 5.76
CA GLY A 86 -6.73 -12.12 4.67
C GLY A 86 -6.30 -11.00 3.70
N TRP A 87 -7.20 -10.09 3.32
CA TRP A 87 -6.93 -9.01 2.36
C TRP A 87 -5.73 -8.12 2.70
N PRO A 88 -5.35 -7.83 3.98
CA PRO A 88 -4.17 -7.01 4.25
C PRO A 88 -2.86 -7.66 3.78
N LEU A 89 -2.86 -8.97 3.50
CA LEU A 89 -1.71 -9.67 2.93
C LEU A 89 -1.55 -9.42 1.43
N SER A 90 -2.55 -8.87 0.72
CA SER A 90 -2.39 -8.56 -0.72
C SER A 90 -1.32 -7.49 -0.95
N ASP A 91 -1.12 -6.59 0.02
CA ASP A 91 -0.05 -5.60 0.02
C ASP A 91 1.34 -6.22 -0.21
N ILE A 92 1.56 -7.47 0.23
CA ILE A 92 2.83 -8.19 0.03
C ILE A 92 3.13 -8.39 -1.46
N THR A 93 2.10 -8.74 -2.22
CA THR A 93 2.22 -9.00 -3.66
C THR A 93 2.13 -7.74 -4.51
N GLU A 94 1.54 -6.68 -3.98
CA GLU A 94 1.38 -5.40 -4.70
C GLU A 94 2.61 -4.49 -4.51
N GLY A 95 3.37 -4.66 -3.43
CA GLY A 95 4.52 -3.83 -3.07
C GLY A 95 5.80 -4.05 -3.88
N PHE A 96 5.82 -5.04 -4.79
CA PHE A 96 6.98 -5.41 -5.62
C PHE A 96 6.59 -5.54 -7.10
#